data_AF-A0AAD0AEZ8-F1
#
_entry.id   AF-A0AAD0AEZ8-F1
#
_cell.length_a   1.000
_cell.length_b   1.000
_cell.length_c   1.000
_cell.angle_alpha   90.00
_cell.angle_beta   90.00
_cell.angle_gamma   90.00
#
_symmetry.space_group_name_H-M   'P 1'
#
loop_
_entity.id
_entity.type
_entity.pdbx_description
1 polymer ?
#
loop_
_entity_poly.entity_id
_entity_poly.type
_entity_poly.pdbx_seq_one_letter_code
_entity_poly.pdbx_strand_id
1 'polypeptide(L)'
;MTLENFITCDLLDDNPECQVCAPNMEGKRFFSYGGNTKFGGEVVTVKCFEDNSRVKELLATHGKDDKGNGKVLVVDGGASMRCALLGDMIAQSGVDNGWAGVIVYGCVRDVDDMGKMPIGVHALGAIPRKSNRKGAGETDIEISFGGLTINSGMYVYADNNGIILSQKSLID
;
A
#
# COMPACT_ATOMS: atom_id res chain seq x y z
N MET A 1 2.80 13.42 16.83
CA MET A 1 1.57 12.77 16.34
C MET A 1 1.78 11.26 16.43
N THR A 2 0.77 10.48 16.79
CA THR A 2 0.84 9.00 16.78
C THR A 2 0.25 8.45 15.49
N LEU A 3 0.54 7.19 15.16
CA LEU A 3 -0.07 6.46 14.03
C LEU A 3 -1.61 6.55 13.99
N GLU A 4 -2.26 6.70 15.15
CA GLU A 4 -3.72 6.70 15.26
C GLU A 4 -4.38 8.02 14.83
N ASN A 5 -3.65 9.14 14.87
CA ASN A 5 -4.23 10.48 14.82
C ASN A 5 -3.58 11.47 13.84
N PHE A 6 -2.83 11.00 12.85
CA PHE A 6 -2.35 11.90 11.79
C PHE A 6 -3.42 12.15 10.71
N ILE A 7 -3.26 13.27 10.00
CA ILE A 7 -3.94 13.61 8.75
C ILE A 7 -2.84 13.97 7.75
N THR A 8 -2.93 13.51 6.51
CA THR A 8 -1.86 13.70 5.52
C THR A 8 -1.62 15.18 5.20
N CYS A 9 -2.65 16.02 5.25
CA CYS A 9 -2.54 17.47 5.09
C CYS A 9 -1.62 18.10 6.14
N ASP A 10 -1.85 17.83 7.42
CA ASP A 10 -1.04 18.38 8.52
C ASP A 10 0.42 17.90 8.41
N LEU A 11 0.62 16.61 8.11
CA LEU A 11 1.98 16.07 7.90
C LEU A 11 2.71 16.75 6.74
N LEU A 12 2.00 17.08 5.65
CA LEU A 12 2.57 17.73 4.49
C LEU A 12 2.87 19.22 4.76
N ASP A 13 1.98 19.92 5.47
CA ASP A 13 2.18 21.32 5.85
C ASP A 13 3.42 21.47 6.75
N ASP A 14 3.63 20.51 7.67
CA ASP A 14 4.82 20.46 8.54
C ASP A 14 6.09 19.96 7.81
N ASN A 15 5.94 19.22 6.71
CA ASN A 15 7.05 18.58 5.96
C ASN A 15 6.86 18.77 4.44
N PRO A 16 6.99 20.01 3.93
CA PRO A 16 6.69 20.34 2.53
C PRO A 16 7.65 19.70 1.51
N GLU A 17 8.75 19.09 1.97
CA GLU A 17 9.67 18.31 1.14
C GLU A 17 9.14 16.92 0.78
N CYS A 18 8.06 16.46 1.42
CA CYS A 18 7.48 15.15 1.14
C CYS A 18 6.96 15.08 -0.29
N GLN A 19 7.11 13.91 -0.92
CA GLN A 19 6.51 13.67 -2.22
C GLN A 19 5.01 13.41 -2.05
N VAL A 20 4.20 13.95 -2.96
CA VAL A 20 2.73 13.80 -2.94
C VAL A 20 2.31 12.98 -4.14
N CYS A 21 1.51 11.95 -3.90
CA CYS A 21 0.96 11.14 -4.99
C CYS A 21 -0.05 11.95 -5.80
N ALA A 22 0.11 11.96 -7.12
CA ALA A 22 -0.82 12.63 -8.01
C ALA A 22 -2.24 12.05 -7.85
N PRO A 23 -3.29 12.90 -7.72
CA PRO A 23 -4.66 12.43 -7.50
C PRO A 23 -5.26 11.70 -8.70
N ASN A 24 -4.63 11.83 -9.88
CA ASN A 24 -5.01 11.17 -11.10
C ASN A 24 -3.78 10.77 -11.92
N MET A 25 -3.72 9.52 -12.36
CA MET A 25 -2.69 8.97 -13.24
C MET A 25 -3.40 8.35 -14.45
N GLU A 26 -3.50 9.10 -15.55
CA GLU A 26 -4.14 8.65 -16.79
C GLU A 26 -5.61 8.19 -16.59
N GLY A 27 -6.39 8.97 -15.84
CA GLY A 27 -7.79 8.65 -15.55
C GLY A 27 -7.99 7.68 -14.38
N LYS A 28 -6.91 7.16 -13.79
CA LYS A 28 -6.95 6.25 -12.63
C LYS A 28 -6.67 7.03 -11.35
N ARG A 29 -7.33 6.64 -10.26
CA ARG A 29 -7.12 7.19 -8.91
C ARG A 29 -7.18 6.07 -7.89
N PHE A 30 -6.58 6.29 -6.73
CA PHE A 30 -6.71 5.35 -5.62
C PHE A 30 -8.09 5.45 -4.96
N PHE A 31 -8.57 4.30 -4.48
CA PHE A 31 -9.75 4.15 -3.65
C PHE A 31 -9.35 3.38 -2.40
N SER A 32 -10.02 3.66 -1.28
CA SER A 32 -9.85 2.92 -0.03
C SER A 32 -10.76 1.70 0.02
N TYR A 33 -10.19 0.52 0.29
CA TYR A 33 -10.87 -0.78 0.33
C TYR A 33 -10.67 -1.53 1.65
N GLY A 34 -9.72 -1.10 2.49
CA GLY A 34 -9.48 -1.69 3.81
C GLY A 34 -10.37 -1.06 4.88
N GLY A 35 -10.54 -1.73 6.02
CA GLY A 35 -11.32 -1.18 7.13
C GLY A 35 -10.66 0.02 7.81
N ASN A 36 -9.33 0.18 7.69
CA ASN A 36 -8.63 1.37 8.15
C ASN A 36 -8.53 2.39 7.01
N THR A 37 -9.25 3.51 7.14
CA THR A 37 -9.22 4.60 6.15
C THR A 37 -7.98 5.51 6.28
N LYS A 38 -7.15 5.28 7.30
CA LYS A 38 -5.88 5.94 7.52
C LYS A 38 -4.83 4.91 7.93
N PHE A 39 -3.64 4.99 7.38
CA PHE A 39 -2.54 4.10 7.72
C PHE A 39 -1.21 4.67 7.23
N GLY A 40 -0.12 4.27 7.86
CA GLY A 40 1.21 4.64 7.43
C GLY A 40 2.26 3.76 8.08
N GLY A 41 3.49 3.87 7.63
CA GLY A 41 4.61 3.08 8.14
C GLY A 41 5.76 2.99 7.16
N GLU A 42 6.80 2.27 7.58
CA GLU A 42 7.95 1.98 6.74
C GLU A 42 7.52 1.15 5.52
N VAL A 43 8.04 1.50 4.36
CA VAL A 43 7.69 0.91 3.07
C VAL A 43 8.50 -0.36 2.84
N VAL A 44 7.82 -1.38 2.32
CA VAL A 44 8.43 -2.50 1.60
C VAL A 44 7.91 -2.46 0.17
N THR A 45 8.80 -2.50 -0.83
CA THR A 45 8.40 -2.44 -2.24
C THR A 45 8.32 -3.80 -2.90
N VAL A 46 7.38 -3.93 -3.83
CA VAL A 46 7.32 -5.05 -4.78
C VAL A 46 6.84 -4.57 -6.13
N LYS A 47 7.53 -4.98 -7.20
CA LYS A 47 7.11 -4.78 -8.57
C LYS A 47 6.70 -6.10 -9.19
N CYS A 48 5.53 -6.15 -9.78
CA CYS A 48 5.01 -7.34 -10.42
C CYS A 48 4.05 -6.97 -11.56
N PHE A 49 3.72 -7.93 -12.41
CA PHE A 49 2.76 -7.71 -13.48
C PHE A 49 1.82 -8.90 -13.58
N GLU A 50 0.58 -8.70 -13.13
CA GLU A 50 -0.49 -9.70 -13.19
C GLU A 50 -0.16 -11.03 -12.51
N ASP A 51 0.74 -10.99 -11.54
CA ASP A 51 1.18 -12.10 -10.72
C ASP A 51 1.34 -11.62 -9.28
N ASN A 52 0.71 -12.29 -8.32
CA ASN A 52 0.74 -11.88 -6.92
C ASN A 52 1.51 -12.81 -6.00
N SER A 53 2.38 -13.66 -6.57
CA SER A 53 3.23 -14.55 -5.77
C SER A 53 4.04 -13.78 -4.72
N ARG A 54 4.76 -12.71 -5.11
CA ARG A 54 5.58 -11.92 -4.18
C ARG A 54 4.75 -11.10 -3.19
N VAL A 55 3.60 -10.59 -3.61
CA VAL A 55 2.65 -9.91 -2.71
C VAL A 55 2.18 -10.85 -1.60
N LYS A 56 1.80 -12.08 -1.96
CA LYS A 56 1.37 -13.10 -0.99
C LYS A 56 2.51 -13.48 -0.04
N GLU A 57 3.71 -13.70 -0.57
CA GLU A 57 4.87 -14.09 0.23
C GLU A 57 5.22 -13.02 1.25
N LEU A 58 5.31 -11.74 0.85
CA LEU A 58 5.66 -10.63 1.73
C LEU A 58 4.62 -10.42 2.83
N LEU A 59 3.33 -10.48 2.52
CA LEU A 59 2.26 -10.34 3.52
C LEU A 59 2.14 -11.55 4.48
N ALA A 60 2.86 -12.63 4.21
CA ALA A 60 3.01 -13.75 5.14
C ALA A 60 4.27 -13.64 6.01
N THR A 61 5.07 -12.57 5.85
CA THR A 61 6.23 -12.27 6.69
C THR A 61 5.89 -11.27 7.79
N HIS A 62 6.80 -11.10 8.76
CA HIS A 62 6.64 -10.15 9.86
C HIS A 62 6.47 -8.71 9.36
N GLY A 63 5.26 -8.18 9.58
CA GLY A 63 4.82 -6.89 9.08
C GLY A 63 5.17 -5.70 9.96
N LYS A 64 5.90 -5.87 11.06
CA LYS A 64 6.30 -4.77 11.94
C LYS A 64 7.76 -4.37 11.73
N ASP A 65 8.07 -3.11 12.05
CA ASP A 65 9.42 -2.57 12.17
C ASP A 65 10.04 -2.89 13.55
N ASP A 66 11.28 -2.42 13.77
CA ASP A 66 12.01 -2.63 15.02
C ASP A 66 11.38 -1.94 16.24
N LYS A 67 10.46 -0.99 16.01
CA LYS A 67 9.70 -0.29 17.06
C LYS A 67 8.33 -0.93 17.30
N GLY A 68 7.97 -1.96 16.54
CA GLY A 68 6.69 -2.66 16.63
C GLY A 68 5.55 -1.98 15.87
N ASN A 69 5.84 -0.96 15.06
CA ASN A 69 4.87 -0.30 14.19
C ASN A 69 4.67 -1.12 12.91
N GLY A 70 3.44 -1.14 12.38
CA GLY A 70 3.15 -1.85 11.15
C GLY A 70 3.80 -1.17 9.93
N LYS A 71 4.38 -1.96 9.04
CA LYS A 71 4.92 -1.57 7.74
C LYS A 71 3.81 -1.50 6.69
N VAL A 72 4.10 -0.86 5.57
CA VAL A 72 3.20 -0.74 4.42
C VAL A 72 3.83 -1.41 3.20
N LEU A 73 3.11 -2.36 2.62
CA LEU A 73 3.52 -2.97 1.35
C LEU A 73 3.07 -2.08 0.19
N VAL A 74 4.01 -1.61 -0.62
CA VAL A 74 3.72 -0.82 -1.82
C VAL A 74 3.98 -1.68 -3.06
N VAL A 75 2.91 -1.95 -3.81
CA VAL A 75 2.87 -2.84 -4.96
C VAL A 75 2.79 -2.02 -6.25
N ASP A 76 3.85 -2.01 -7.05
CA ASP A 76 3.78 -1.59 -8.45
C ASP A 76 3.26 -2.77 -9.29
N GLY A 77 1.96 -2.74 -9.62
CA GLY A 77 1.29 -3.70 -10.50
C GLY A 77 1.24 -3.27 -11.97
N GLY A 78 1.97 -2.21 -12.34
CA GLY A 78 1.94 -1.63 -13.68
C GLY A 78 0.59 -1.02 -14.06
N ALA A 79 -0.24 -0.64 -13.08
CA ALA A 79 -1.60 -0.13 -13.29
C ALA A 79 -2.50 -1.07 -14.10
N SER A 80 -2.23 -2.39 -14.09
CA SER A 80 -3.09 -3.33 -14.82
C SER A 80 -4.46 -3.38 -14.17
N MET A 81 -5.47 -3.14 -15.01
CA MET A 81 -6.89 -3.25 -14.63
C MET A 81 -7.48 -4.62 -14.98
N ARG A 82 -6.66 -5.61 -15.36
CA ARG A 82 -7.14 -6.90 -15.90
C ARG A 82 -7.27 -8.00 -14.87
N CYS A 83 -6.60 -7.88 -13.72
CA CYS A 83 -6.71 -8.85 -12.62
C CYS A 83 -6.37 -8.20 -11.27
N ALA A 84 -6.80 -8.86 -10.19
CA ALA A 84 -6.57 -8.44 -8.82
C ALA A 84 -5.26 -9.02 -8.27
N LEU A 85 -4.43 -8.16 -7.66
CA LEU A 85 -3.18 -8.53 -7.00
C LEU A 85 -3.39 -8.82 -5.50
N LEU A 86 -4.46 -8.31 -4.90
CA LEU A 86 -4.83 -8.57 -3.51
C LEU A 86 -6.31 -8.99 -3.42
N GLY A 87 -6.59 -9.93 -2.53
CA GLY A 87 -7.94 -10.32 -2.12
C GLY A 87 -7.97 -10.54 -0.60
N ASP A 88 -9.16 -10.80 -0.06
CA ASP A 88 -9.44 -10.97 1.36
C ASP A 88 -8.44 -11.90 2.08
N MET A 89 -8.18 -13.10 1.57
CA MET A 89 -7.28 -14.07 2.21
C MET A 89 -5.84 -13.55 2.36
N ILE A 90 -5.37 -12.77 1.39
CA ILE A 90 -4.02 -12.23 1.40
C ILE A 90 -3.97 -10.98 2.29
N ALA A 91 -5.02 -10.16 2.28
CA ALA A 91 -5.17 -9.02 3.19
C ALA A 91 -5.23 -9.49 4.66
N GLN A 92 -5.98 -10.57 4.95
CA GLN A 92 -6.04 -11.18 6.28
C GLN A 92 -4.67 -11.70 6.73
N SER A 93 -3.89 -12.32 5.85
CA SER A 93 -2.49 -12.67 6.16
C SER A 93 -1.69 -11.43 6.59
N GLY A 94 -1.88 -10.29 5.91
CA GLY A 94 -1.26 -9.03 6.30
C GLY A 94 -1.65 -8.59 7.71
N VAL A 95 -2.95 -8.65 8.03
CA VAL A 95 -3.49 -8.38 9.38
C VAL A 95 -2.82 -9.28 10.42
N ASP A 96 -2.85 -10.59 10.19
CA ASP A 96 -2.35 -11.59 11.13
C ASP A 96 -0.84 -11.42 11.40
N ASN A 97 -0.09 -10.88 10.43
CA ASN A 97 1.34 -10.61 10.55
C ASN A 97 1.69 -9.17 10.96
N GLY A 98 0.69 -8.33 11.26
CA GLY A 98 0.90 -6.99 11.81
C GLY A 98 1.27 -5.90 10.80
N TRP A 99 0.94 -6.08 9.52
CA TRP A 99 1.08 -5.03 8.51
C TRP A 99 0.08 -3.90 8.76
N ALA A 100 0.51 -2.65 8.59
CA ALA A 100 -0.37 -1.48 8.71
C ALA A 100 -1.26 -1.32 7.47
N GLY A 101 -0.75 -1.64 6.29
CA GLY A 101 -1.52 -1.51 5.07
C GLY A 101 -0.82 -1.96 3.79
N VAL A 102 -1.56 -1.84 2.68
CA VAL A 102 -1.11 -2.16 1.33
C VAL A 102 -1.55 -1.06 0.37
N ILE A 103 -0.62 -0.55 -0.43
CA ILE A 103 -0.93 0.34 -1.56
C ILE A 103 -0.68 -0.44 -2.84
N VAL A 104 -1.71 -0.61 -3.67
CA VAL A 104 -1.67 -1.40 -4.91
C VAL A 104 -1.86 -0.49 -6.11
N TYR A 105 -0.79 -0.22 -6.85
CA TYR A 105 -0.85 0.41 -8.16
C TYR A 105 -1.34 -0.62 -9.21
N GLY A 106 -2.62 -0.99 -9.08
CA GLY A 106 -3.31 -2.06 -9.78
C GLY A 106 -4.69 -2.32 -9.13
N CYS A 107 -5.29 -3.47 -9.42
CA CYS A 107 -6.60 -3.83 -8.87
C CYS A 107 -6.55 -4.80 -7.67
N VAL A 108 -7.66 -4.83 -6.94
CA VAL A 108 -7.95 -5.77 -5.84
C VAL A 108 -9.31 -6.46 -6.06
N ARG A 109 -9.70 -7.35 -5.16
CA ARG A 109 -10.99 -8.04 -5.17
C ARG A 109 -11.45 -8.41 -3.76
N ASP A 110 -12.65 -8.97 -3.63
CA ASP A 110 -13.22 -9.39 -2.34
C ASP A 110 -13.35 -8.20 -1.36
N VAL A 111 -13.72 -7.03 -1.92
CA VAL A 111 -13.63 -5.72 -1.24
C VAL A 111 -14.59 -5.54 -0.08
N ASP A 112 -15.75 -6.23 -0.10
CA ASP A 112 -16.73 -6.14 0.99
C ASP A 112 -16.21 -6.80 2.27
N ASP A 113 -15.41 -7.87 2.15
CA ASP A 113 -14.79 -8.53 3.29
C ASP A 113 -13.51 -7.82 3.70
N MET A 114 -12.73 -7.33 2.74
CA MET A 114 -11.54 -6.50 3.00
C MET A 114 -11.88 -5.21 3.75
N GLY A 115 -13.02 -4.58 3.47
CA GLY A 115 -13.48 -3.37 4.14
C GLY A 115 -13.83 -3.56 5.62
N LYS A 116 -13.90 -4.81 6.10
CA LYS A 116 -14.13 -5.14 7.52
C LYS A 116 -12.83 -5.45 8.27
N MET A 117 -11.71 -5.57 7.56
CA MET A 117 -10.42 -5.96 8.12
C MET A 117 -9.67 -4.74 8.69
N PRO A 118 -8.98 -4.87 9.83
CA PRO A 118 -8.23 -3.76 10.45
C PRO A 118 -6.89 -3.52 9.76
N ILE A 119 -6.91 -3.26 8.44
CA ILE A 119 -5.76 -2.98 7.59
C ILE A 119 -6.11 -1.87 6.61
N GLY A 120 -5.15 -1.02 6.28
CA GLY A 120 -5.32 -0.03 5.22
C GLY A 120 -5.11 -0.64 3.85
N VAL A 121 -6.01 -0.38 2.89
CA VAL A 121 -5.80 -0.82 1.50
C VAL A 121 -6.19 0.28 0.54
N HIS A 122 -5.23 0.81 -0.21
CA HIS A 122 -5.48 1.72 -1.32
C HIS A 122 -5.19 1.02 -2.65
N ALA A 123 -6.13 1.03 -3.59
CA ALA A 123 -5.92 0.45 -4.93
C ALA A 123 -6.64 1.22 -6.03
N LEU A 124 -6.27 1.00 -7.29
CA LEU A 124 -6.86 1.72 -8.44
C LEU A 124 -8.28 1.28 -8.78
N GLY A 125 -8.68 0.08 -8.38
CA GLY A 125 -9.99 -0.49 -8.71
C GLY A 125 -10.22 -1.87 -8.15
N ALA A 126 -11.47 -2.33 -8.21
CA ALA A 126 -11.87 -3.69 -7.91
C ALA A 126 -12.13 -4.48 -9.21
N ILE A 127 -11.74 -5.75 -9.26
CA ILE A 127 -12.03 -6.65 -10.39
C ILE A 127 -12.15 -8.11 -9.91
N PRO A 128 -13.13 -8.91 -10.36
CA PRO A 128 -13.30 -10.28 -9.86
C PRO A 128 -12.18 -11.26 -10.28
N ARG A 129 -11.45 -10.97 -11.37
CA ARG A 129 -10.44 -11.88 -11.92
C ARG A 129 -9.20 -11.92 -11.02
N LYS A 130 -8.79 -13.11 -10.57
CA LYS A 130 -7.50 -13.32 -9.88
C LYS A 130 -6.30 -13.16 -10.81
N SER A 131 -5.16 -12.74 -10.26
CA SER A 131 -3.86 -12.78 -10.94
C SER A 131 -3.31 -14.21 -11.10
N ASN A 132 -2.17 -14.32 -11.80
CA ASN A 132 -1.35 -15.52 -11.82
C ASN A 132 -0.59 -15.71 -10.50
N ARG A 133 0.04 -16.88 -10.36
CA ARG A 133 0.91 -17.28 -9.24
C ARG A 133 2.07 -18.15 -9.75
N LYS A 134 2.95 -17.55 -10.53
CA LYS A 134 4.10 -18.20 -11.18
C LYS A 134 5.43 -17.82 -10.52
N GLY A 135 5.41 -17.12 -9.39
CA GLY A 135 6.64 -16.69 -8.69
C GLY A 135 7.30 -15.45 -9.29
N ALA A 136 6.63 -14.78 -10.24
CA ALA A 136 7.16 -13.59 -10.90
C ALA A 136 7.04 -12.34 -10.02
N GLY A 137 7.98 -11.41 -10.21
CA GLY A 137 8.05 -10.14 -9.48
C GLY A 137 9.39 -9.96 -8.79
N GLU A 138 9.71 -8.69 -8.53
CA GLU A 138 10.94 -8.23 -7.90
C GLU A 138 10.58 -7.52 -6.60
N THR A 139 11.30 -7.79 -5.53
CA THR A 139 11.09 -7.21 -4.20
C THR A 139 12.27 -6.31 -3.88
N ASP A 140 12.04 -5.29 -3.06
CA ASP A 140 13.11 -4.41 -2.57
C ASP A 140 13.87 -3.67 -3.69
N ILE A 141 13.11 -3.22 -4.70
CA ILE A 141 13.62 -2.38 -5.79
C ILE A 141 12.96 -1.00 -5.75
N GLU A 142 13.60 -0.01 -6.37
CA GLU A 142 12.97 1.28 -6.62
C GLU A 142 11.75 1.11 -7.55
N ILE A 143 10.62 1.69 -7.17
CA ILE A 143 9.41 1.75 -7.99
C ILE A 143 8.96 3.21 -8.12
N SER A 144 8.24 3.51 -9.21
CA SER A 144 7.76 4.87 -9.46
C SER A 144 6.38 4.88 -10.10
N PHE A 145 5.47 5.63 -9.50
CA PHE A 145 4.14 5.92 -10.03
C PHE A 145 3.57 7.18 -9.35
N GLY A 146 2.65 7.88 -10.02
CA GLY A 146 1.95 9.00 -9.41
C GLY A 146 2.84 10.13 -8.92
N GLY A 147 3.99 10.36 -9.57
CA GLY A 147 4.97 11.37 -9.12
C GLY A 147 5.80 10.95 -7.90
N LEU A 148 5.62 9.72 -7.40
CA LEU A 148 6.43 9.15 -6.33
C LEU A 148 7.62 8.37 -6.91
N THR A 149 8.78 8.49 -6.26
CA THR A 149 9.91 7.56 -6.36
C THR A 149 10.08 6.91 -5.00
N ILE A 150 9.87 5.59 -4.95
CA ILE A 150 9.66 4.83 -3.73
C ILE A 150 10.73 3.74 -3.61
N ASN A 151 11.42 3.74 -2.48
CA ASN A 151 12.36 2.70 -2.08
C ASN A 151 11.89 2.08 -0.75
N SER A 152 12.27 0.82 -0.47
CA SER A 152 12.04 0.27 0.86
C SER A 152 12.81 1.08 1.92
N GLY A 153 12.30 1.11 3.15
CA GLY A 153 12.86 1.92 4.24
C GLY A 153 12.41 3.38 4.23
N MET A 154 11.78 3.86 3.15
CA MET A 154 11.03 5.12 3.16
C MET A 154 9.76 4.98 3.99
N TYR A 155 9.05 6.09 4.24
CA TYR A 155 7.81 6.10 5.02
C TYR A 155 6.67 6.64 4.20
N VAL A 156 5.54 5.93 4.20
CA VAL A 156 4.32 6.34 3.49
C VAL A 156 3.21 6.60 4.49
N TYR A 157 2.40 7.61 4.19
CA TYR A 157 1.21 7.95 4.96
C TYR A 157 0.05 8.14 4.00
N ALA A 158 -1.07 7.49 4.29
CA ALA A 158 -2.23 7.48 3.43
C ALA A 158 -3.50 7.69 4.25
N ASP A 159 -4.36 8.57 3.76
CA ASP A 159 -5.73 8.75 4.22
C ASP A 159 -6.65 9.09 3.03
N ASN A 160 -7.89 9.49 3.31
CA ASN A 160 -8.85 9.83 2.27
C ASN A 160 -8.49 11.07 1.44
N ASN A 161 -7.52 11.89 1.87
CA ASN A 161 -7.06 13.07 1.12
C ASN A 161 -6.00 12.69 0.08
N GLY A 162 -5.16 11.70 0.38
CA GLY A 162 -4.12 11.26 -0.53
C GLY A 162 -3.05 10.38 0.10
N ILE A 163 -1.94 10.25 -0.62
CA ILE A 163 -0.76 9.50 -0.21
C ILE A 163 0.42 10.44 -0.26
N ILE A 164 1.17 10.52 0.84
CA ILE A 164 2.45 11.23 0.89
C ILE A 164 3.57 10.25 1.23
N LEU A 165 4.78 10.58 0.77
CA LEU A 165 5.97 9.78 0.96
C LEU A 165 7.11 10.65 1.52
N SER A 166 7.75 10.15 2.56
CA SER A 166 8.86 10.79 3.27
C SER A 166 10.09 9.88 3.32
N GLN A 167 11.27 10.49 3.44
CA GLN A 167 12.54 9.78 3.65
C GLN A 167 12.73 9.31 5.10
N LYS A 168 11.93 9.84 6.04
CA LYS A 168 12.03 9.58 7.48
C LYS A 168 10.63 9.40 8.07
N SER A 169 10.53 8.75 9.23
CA SER A 169 9.28 8.73 9.98
C SER A 169 8.88 10.16 10.37
N LEU A 170 7.62 10.51 10.12
CA LEU A 170 7.01 11.79 10.50
C LEU A 170 6.20 11.70 11.80
N ILE A 171 6.01 10.49 12.30
CA ILE A 171 5.27 10.18 13.52
C ILE A 171 6.12 9.26 14.38
N ASP A 172 5.88 9.33 15.69
CA ASP A 172 6.53 8.48 16.69
C ASP A 172 5.74 7.20 16.94
#